data_AF-A0A660TLZ4-F1
#
_entry.id   AF-A0A660TLZ4-F1
#
_cell.length_a   1.000
_cell.length_b   1.000
_cell.length_c   1.000
_cell.angle_alpha   90.00
_cell.angle_beta   90.00
_cell.angle_gamma   90.00
#
_symmetry.space_group_name_H-M   'P 1'
#
loop_
_entity.id
_entity.type
_entity.pdbx_description
1 polymer ?
#
loop_
_entity_poly.entity_id
_entity_poly.type
_entity_poly.pdbx_seq_one_letter_code
_entity_poly.pdbx_strand_id
1 'polypeptide(L)'
;MSGMNYQKLIKNITFFLFFTLTVLPGFSQSPGTLPSLNDILPAISSSGNSALMNDGELLRFHGDGVSPGLLPKTSLTAGIARQMITGDLNIGIEGLFFTPLSELPEKYREMPPGDRRLTLYNILRSVSTLQGLEYYSASRGEMRLLFEESWAIADVKKPKASL
;
A
#
# COMPACT_ATOMS: atom_id res chain seq x y z
N MET A 1 35.62 -27.38 85.83
CA MET A 1 34.18 -27.66 86.03
C MET A 1 33.43 -26.50 85.38
N SER A 2 32.93 -26.72 84.15
CA SER A 2 31.52 -27.05 83.87
C SER A 2 30.59 -25.88 84.21
N GLY A 3 29.84 -25.26 83.31
CA GLY A 3 29.40 -25.75 82.01
C GLY A 3 28.89 -24.65 81.09
N MET A 4 29.04 -24.97 79.81
CA MET A 4 28.41 -24.36 78.66
C MET A 4 26.91 -24.69 78.70
N ASN A 5 26.04 -23.68 78.62
CA ASN A 5 24.60 -23.90 78.52
C ASN A 5 24.09 -23.39 77.16
N TYR A 6 23.58 -24.34 76.38
CA TYR A 6 23.00 -24.16 75.07
C TYR A 6 21.51 -23.79 75.19
N GLN A 7 21.03 -23.02 74.21
CA GLN A 7 19.65 -22.92 73.75
C GLN A 7 18.65 -22.07 74.54
N LYS A 8 18.32 -20.92 73.94
CA LYS A 8 16.97 -20.38 73.69
C LYS A 8 17.14 -19.29 72.63
N LEU A 9 17.02 -19.60 71.34
CA LEU A 9 15.79 -19.67 70.55
C LEU A 9 15.09 -18.30 70.48
N ILE A 10 14.75 -17.89 69.24
CA ILE A 10 13.87 -16.78 68.84
C ILE A 10 14.63 -15.42 68.82
N LYS A 11 14.82 -14.67 67.71
CA LYS A 11 14.03 -14.46 66.49
C LYS A 11 14.90 -13.79 65.41
N ASN A 12 14.88 -14.35 64.21
CA ASN A 12 14.81 -13.73 62.88
C ASN A 12 15.07 -12.21 62.79
N ILE A 13 16.00 -11.81 61.91
CA ILE A 13 15.79 -10.97 60.71
C ILE A 13 17.13 -11.00 59.95
N THR A 14 17.28 -11.98 59.06
CA THR A 14 18.33 -11.92 58.03
C THR A 14 17.72 -11.20 56.85
N PHE A 15 18.17 -9.97 56.62
CA PHE A 15 17.76 -9.15 55.49
C PHE A 15 18.44 -9.68 54.22
N PHE A 16 17.81 -10.67 53.58
CA PHE A 16 18.23 -11.15 52.26
C PHE A 16 17.55 -10.26 51.20
N LEU A 17 18.29 -9.25 50.72
CA LEU A 17 17.86 -8.42 49.61
C LEU A 17 18.14 -9.18 48.30
N PHE A 18 17.24 -10.09 47.92
CA PHE A 18 17.23 -10.69 46.59
C PHE A 18 16.71 -9.66 45.58
N PHE A 19 17.63 -8.93 44.94
CA PHE A 19 17.29 -8.14 43.76
C PHE A 19 17.27 -9.10 42.56
N THR A 20 16.17 -9.83 42.38
CA THR A 20 15.91 -10.55 41.14
C THR A 20 15.56 -9.50 40.08
N LEU A 21 16.57 -9.04 39.36
CA LEU A 21 16.40 -8.29 38.12
C LEU A 21 15.83 -9.25 37.07
N THR A 22 14.53 -9.51 37.11
CA THR A 22 13.84 -10.17 36.01
C THR A 22 13.81 -9.19 34.86
N VAL A 23 14.81 -9.28 33.98
CA VAL A 23 14.73 -8.75 32.63
C VAL A 23 13.62 -9.53 31.95
N LEU A 24 12.39 -9.04 32.03
CA LEU A 24 11.36 -9.42 31.08
C LEU A 24 11.96 -9.12 29.70
N PRO A 25 12.06 -10.10 28.78
CA PRO A 25 12.29 -9.76 27.38
C PRO A 25 11.08 -8.92 26.99
N GLY A 26 11.25 -7.59 27.03
CA GLY A 26 10.33 -6.69 26.40
C GLY A 26 10.13 -7.23 25.00
N PHE A 27 8.87 -7.41 24.60
CA PHE A 27 8.51 -7.63 23.23
C PHE A 27 9.03 -6.43 22.43
N SER A 28 10.30 -6.47 22.04
CA SER A 28 10.80 -5.70 20.94
C SER A 28 10.13 -6.32 19.73
N GLN A 29 8.93 -5.82 19.40
CA GLN A 29 8.48 -5.88 18.03
C GLN A 29 9.58 -5.19 17.23
N SER A 30 10.48 -5.99 16.66
CA SER A 30 11.39 -5.48 15.63
C SER A 30 10.49 -4.69 14.68
N PRO A 31 10.80 -3.42 14.36
CA PRO A 31 10.05 -2.71 13.34
C PRO A 31 10.03 -3.64 12.13
N GLY A 32 8.83 -4.08 11.74
CA GLY A 32 8.67 -5.13 10.75
C GLY A 32 9.44 -4.73 9.51
N THR A 33 10.28 -5.63 9.00
CA THR A 33 10.98 -5.42 7.74
C THR A 33 9.94 -5.02 6.70
N LEU A 34 10.14 -3.86 6.06
CA LEU A 34 9.25 -3.43 4.99
C LEU A 34 9.26 -4.49 3.88
N PRO A 35 8.10 -4.79 3.26
CA PRO A 35 8.05 -5.73 2.15
C PRO A 35 8.95 -5.24 1.01
N SER A 36 9.65 -6.16 0.37
CA SER A 36 10.41 -5.85 -0.83
C SER A 36 9.48 -5.55 -2.00
N LEU A 37 10.00 -4.88 -3.04
CA LEU A 37 9.22 -4.63 -4.25
C LEU A 37 8.70 -5.94 -4.87
N ASN A 38 9.50 -7.01 -4.84
CA ASN A 38 9.10 -8.32 -5.37
C ASN A 38 7.98 -8.98 -4.55
N ASP A 39 7.84 -8.65 -3.27
CA ASP A 39 6.71 -9.14 -2.45
C ASP A 39 5.39 -8.50 -2.89
N ILE A 40 5.45 -7.25 -3.37
CA ILE A 40 4.30 -6.47 -3.82
C ILE A 40 4.02 -6.70 -5.31
N LEU A 41 5.05 -6.76 -6.16
CA LEU A 41 4.96 -6.86 -7.61
C LEU A 41 5.77 -8.05 -8.12
N PRO A 42 5.30 -9.30 -7.90
CA PRO A 42 6.08 -10.49 -8.19
C PRO A 42 6.33 -10.72 -9.69
N ALA A 43 5.56 -10.07 -10.57
CA ALA A 43 5.67 -10.20 -12.03
C ALA A 43 6.62 -9.17 -12.67
N ILE A 44 7.23 -8.26 -11.90
CA ILE A 44 8.15 -7.26 -12.45
C ILE A 44 9.43 -7.93 -12.95
N SER A 45 9.88 -7.58 -14.16
CA SER A 45 11.14 -8.08 -14.70
C SER A 45 12.34 -7.37 -14.04
N SER A 46 13.53 -7.98 -14.12
CA SER A 46 14.77 -7.34 -13.63
C SER A 46 15.06 -6.00 -14.31
N SER A 47 14.77 -5.89 -15.61
CA SER A 47 14.87 -4.63 -16.35
C SER A 47 13.85 -3.59 -15.87
N GLY A 48 12.61 -4.00 -15.60
CA GLY A 48 11.57 -3.11 -15.07
C GLY A 48 11.88 -2.61 -13.67
N ASN A 49 12.46 -3.48 -12.81
CA ASN A 49 12.93 -3.06 -11.49
C ASN A 49 14.06 -2.03 -11.62
N SER A 50 15.00 -2.25 -12.54
CA SER A 50 16.09 -1.28 -12.78
C SER A 50 15.57 0.07 -13.27
N ALA A 51 14.61 0.08 -14.21
CA ALA A 51 13.96 1.31 -14.69
C ALA A 51 13.25 2.03 -13.54
N LEU A 52 12.46 1.32 -12.74
CA LEU A 52 11.76 1.94 -11.61
C LEU A 52 12.70 2.51 -10.55
N MET A 53 13.83 1.85 -10.28
CA MET A 53 14.82 2.31 -9.30
C MET A 53 15.66 3.49 -9.80
N ASN A 54 15.98 3.55 -11.08
CA ASN A 54 16.83 4.59 -11.66
C ASN A 54 16.04 5.81 -12.13
N ASP A 55 14.91 5.56 -12.80
CA ASP A 55 14.13 6.59 -13.49
C ASP A 55 12.88 6.99 -12.69
N GLY A 56 12.53 6.23 -11.66
CA GLY A 56 11.34 6.47 -10.84
C GLY A 56 10.04 6.04 -11.51
N GLU A 57 10.08 5.49 -12.73
CA GLU A 57 8.90 5.09 -13.48
C GLU A 57 9.10 3.81 -14.31
N LEU A 58 7.99 3.14 -14.60
CA LEU A 58 7.92 2.02 -15.53
C LEU A 58 6.60 2.08 -16.29
N LEU A 59 6.70 2.24 -17.61
CA LEU A 59 5.56 2.27 -18.53
C LEU A 59 5.53 1.00 -19.39
N ARG A 60 4.32 0.46 -19.61
CA ARG A 60 4.09 -0.66 -20.54
C ARG A 60 2.92 -0.33 -21.45
N PHE A 61 3.13 -0.54 -22.75
CA PHE A 61 2.10 -0.35 -23.77
C PHE A 61 1.69 -1.70 -24.32
N HIS A 62 0.38 -1.89 -24.47
CA HIS A 62 -0.25 -3.09 -25.03
C HIS A 62 -1.00 -2.66 -26.28
N GLY A 63 -0.49 -3.05 -27.45
CA GLY A 63 -1.08 -2.69 -28.75
C GLY A 63 -1.99 -3.75 -29.35
N ASP A 64 -1.86 -5.01 -28.91
CA ASP A 64 -2.62 -6.17 -29.39
C ASP A 64 -2.97 -7.07 -28.20
N GLY A 65 -4.07 -6.75 -27.52
CA GLY A 65 -4.52 -7.47 -26.34
C GLY A 65 -3.78 -7.06 -25.06
N VAL A 66 -4.52 -6.91 -23.96
CA VAL A 66 -3.96 -6.47 -22.67
C VAL A 66 -3.61 -7.66 -21.77
N SER A 67 -2.32 -7.78 -21.42
CA SER A 67 -1.83 -8.76 -20.44
C SER A 67 -1.15 -8.02 -19.28
N PRO A 68 -1.84 -7.78 -18.16
CA PRO A 68 -1.34 -6.90 -17.11
C PRO A 68 -0.11 -7.48 -16.41
N GLY A 69 0.98 -6.71 -16.38
CA GLY A 69 2.26 -7.10 -15.78
C GLY A 69 2.60 -6.37 -14.48
N LEU A 70 1.89 -5.28 -14.15
CA LEU A 70 2.18 -4.41 -13.01
C LEU A 70 1.11 -4.47 -11.90
N LEU A 71 0.25 -5.50 -11.91
CA LEU A 71 -0.74 -5.67 -10.84
C LEU A 71 -0.06 -6.04 -9.52
N PRO A 72 -0.38 -5.34 -8.41
CA PRO A 72 0.14 -5.70 -7.08
C PRO A 72 -0.42 -7.05 -6.64
N LYS A 73 0.33 -7.78 -5.82
CA LYS A 73 -0.07 -9.06 -5.22
C LYS A 73 -1.12 -8.83 -4.13
N THR A 74 -2.38 -9.02 -4.50
CA THR A 74 -3.54 -8.90 -3.62
C THR A 74 -4.50 -10.06 -3.86
N SER A 75 -5.52 -10.21 -3.02
CA SER A 75 -6.59 -11.18 -3.24
C SER A 75 -7.43 -10.89 -4.50
N LEU A 76 -7.39 -9.65 -5.02
CA LEU A 76 -8.17 -9.22 -6.18
C LEU A 76 -7.43 -9.41 -7.51
N THR A 77 -6.11 -9.60 -7.48
CA THR A 77 -5.23 -9.59 -8.66
C THR A 77 -5.66 -10.56 -9.74
N ALA A 78 -5.94 -11.81 -9.37
CA ALA A 78 -6.35 -12.83 -10.33
C ALA A 78 -7.71 -12.51 -10.99
N GLY A 79 -8.64 -11.93 -10.23
CA GLY A 79 -9.94 -11.51 -10.73
C GLY A 79 -9.84 -10.36 -11.72
N ILE A 80 -9.05 -9.33 -11.38
CA ILE A 80 -8.80 -8.17 -12.24
C ILE A 80 -8.08 -8.61 -13.52
N ALA A 81 -7.01 -9.39 -13.41
CA ALA A 81 -6.26 -9.88 -14.57
C ALA A 81 -7.16 -10.68 -15.53
N ARG A 82 -8.02 -11.56 -14.99
CA ARG A 82 -8.99 -12.30 -15.79
C ARG A 82 -9.95 -11.35 -16.51
N GLN A 83 -10.52 -10.37 -15.82
CA GLN A 83 -11.45 -9.41 -16.43
C GLN A 83 -10.79 -8.61 -17.56
N MET A 84 -9.55 -8.15 -17.38
CA MET A 84 -8.79 -7.42 -18.40
C MET A 84 -8.55 -8.29 -19.65
N ILE A 85 -8.13 -9.55 -19.45
CA ILE A 85 -7.85 -10.48 -20.56
C ILE A 85 -9.15 -10.88 -21.28
N THR A 86 -10.23 -11.17 -20.54
CA THR A 86 -11.51 -11.61 -21.15
C THR A 86 -12.33 -10.47 -21.72
N GLY A 87 -12.01 -9.22 -21.35
CA GLY A 87 -12.72 -8.02 -21.79
C GLY A 87 -12.41 -7.60 -23.23
N ASP A 88 -11.54 -8.34 -23.94
CA ASP A 88 -11.09 -8.06 -25.31
C ASP A 88 -10.59 -6.61 -25.49
N LEU A 89 -9.83 -6.14 -24.51
CA LEU A 89 -9.21 -4.81 -24.54
C LEU A 89 -8.14 -4.78 -25.63
N ASN A 90 -8.31 -3.90 -26.61
CA ASN A 90 -7.42 -3.79 -27.76
C ASN A 90 -6.22 -2.85 -27.52
N ILE A 91 -6.33 -1.92 -26.57
CA ILE A 91 -5.26 -0.99 -26.20
C ILE A 91 -5.18 -0.93 -24.67
N GLY A 92 -3.97 -0.97 -24.12
CA GLY A 92 -3.72 -0.79 -22.70
C GLY A 92 -2.42 -0.05 -22.43
N ILE A 93 -2.43 0.74 -21.36
CA ILE A 93 -1.22 1.39 -20.84
C ILE A 93 -1.17 1.07 -19.34
N GLU A 94 -0.06 0.51 -18.89
CA GLU A 94 0.25 0.38 -17.47
C GLU A 94 1.36 1.36 -17.11
N GLY A 95 1.19 2.07 -15.99
CA GLY A 95 2.21 2.95 -15.45
C GLY A 95 2.40 2.69 -13.96
N LEU A 96 3.66 2.54 -13.56
CA LEU A 96 4.08 2.45 -12.16
C LEU A 96 5.08 3.56 -11.90
N PHE A 97 4.83 4.37 -10.88
CA PHE A 97 5.65 5.54 -10.55
C PHE A 97 6.00 5.51 -9.07
N PHE A 98 7.25 5.84 -8.75
CA PHE A 98 7.63 6.24 -7.41
C PHE A 98 7.39 7.73 -7.26
N THR A 99 6.64 8.08 -6.23
CA THR A 99 6.49 9.47 -5.80
C THR A 99 7.34 9.67 -4.55
N PRO A 100 8.44 10.42 -4.62
CA PRO A 100 9.25 10.73 -3.45
C PRO A 100 8.40 11.36 -2.36
N LEU A 101 8.57 10.91 -1.12
CA LEU A 101 7.79 11.44 0.01
C LEU A 101 7.95 12.96 0.13
N SER A 102 9.14 13.51 -0.18
CA SER A 102 9.41 14.96 -0.15
C SER A 102 8.56 15.77 -1.12
N GLU A 103 8.12 15.17 -2.23
CA GLU A 103 7.31 15.84 -3.26
C GLU A 103 5.82 15.85 -2.92
N LEU A 104 5.39 15.01 -1.97
CA LEU A 104 4.01 14.99 -1.52
C LEU A 104 3.69 16.25 -0.69
N PRO A 105 2.47 16.81 -0.77
CA PRO A 105 2.09 17.97 0.04
C PRO A 105 2.31 17.74 1.53
N GLU A 106 2.84 18.74 2.25
CA GLU A 106 3.14 18.65 3.69
C GLU A 106 1.94 18.17 4.50
N LYS A 107 0.77 18.77 4.27
CA LYS A 107 -0.49 18.37 4.89
C LYS A 107 -0.79 16.88 4.70
N TYR A 108 -0.49 16.32 3.53
CA TYR A 108 -0.69 14.88 3.27
C TYR A 108 0.33 14.01 4.02
N ARG A 109 1.60 14.44 4.09
CA ARG A 109 2.66 13.72 4.80
C ARG A 109 2.45 13.67 6.31
N GLU A 110 1.79 14.67 6.88
CA GLU A 110 1.53 14.76 8.32
C GLU A 110 0.26 14.03 8.75
N MET A 111 -0.61 13.66 7.80
CA MET A 111 -1.82 12.89 8.11
C MET A 111 -1.51 11.53 8.73
N PRO A 112 -2.38 10.99 9.60
CA PRO A 112 -2.36 9.59 9.99
C PRO A 112 -2.44 8.64 8.78
N PRO A 113 -1.83 7.43 8.83
CA PRO A 113 -1.85 6.49 7.70
C PRO A 113 -3.24 6.09 7.20
N GLY A 114 -4.25 6.07 8.08
CA GLY A 114 -5.64 5.82 7.71
C GLY A 114 -6.20 6.93 6.81
N ASP A 115 -6.01 8.17 7.24
CA ASP A 115 -6.49 9.36 6.53
C ASP A 115 -5.79 9.53 5.18
N ARG A 116 -4.48 9.27 5.11
CA ARG A 116 -3.73 9.24 3.84
C ARG A 116 -4.34 8.30 2.81
N ARG A 117 -4.75 7.11 3.26
CA ARG A 117 -5.34 6.07 2.42
C ARG A 117 -6.73 6.48 1.94
N LEU A 118 -7.54 7.07 2.82
CA LEU A 118 -8.86 7.59 2.48
C LEU A 118 -8.76 8.77 1.50
N THR A 119 -7.80 9.67 1.69
CA THR A 119 -7.55 10.77 0.75
C THR A 119 -7.18 10.25 -0.64
N LEU A 120 -6.24 9.29 -0.75
CA LEU A 120 -5.90 8.69 -2.04
C LEU A 120 -7.11 8.00 -2.68
N TYR A 121 -7.87 7.24 -1.89
CA TYR A 121 -9.09 6.58 -2.37
C TYR A 121 -10.08 7.59 -2.96
N ASN A 122 -10.33 8.69 -2.26
CA ASN A 122 -11.26 9.73 -2.71
C ASN A 122 -10.76 10.44 -3.98
N ILE A 123 -9.46 10.70 -4.10
CA ILE A 123 -8.86 11.26 -5.33
C ILE A 123 -9.07 10.30 -6.50
N LEU A 124 -8.72 9.02 -6.34
CA LEU A 124 -8.90 8.03 -7.41
C LEU A 124 -10.37 7.82 -7.78
N ARG A 125 -11.26 7.89 -6.79
CA ARG A 125 -12.71 7.77 -7.00
C ARG A 125 -13.31 9.00 -7.69
N SER A 126 -12.71 10.18 -7.55
CA SER A 126 -13.24 11.43 -8.15
C SER A 126 -13.34 11.40 -9.68
N VAL A 127 -12.63 10.48 -10.35
CA VAL A 127 -12.80 10.24 -11.79
C VAL A 127 -14.25 9.89 -12.13
N SER A 128 -14.98 9.23 -11.23
CA SER A 128 -16.40 8.88 -11.41
C SER A 128 -17.36 10.06 -11.31
N THR A 129 -16.87 11.29 -11.18
CA THR A 129 -17.68 12.51 -11.17
C THR A 129 -17.28 13.47 -12.29
N LEU A 130 -16.40 13.05 -13.22
CA LEU A 130 -15.99 13.88 -14.34
C LEU A 130 -17.11 13.94 -15.39
N GLN A 131 -17.52 15.16 -15.73
CA GLN A 131 -18.52 15.46 -16.76
C GLN A 131 -18.08 16.69 -17.56
N GLY A 132 -18.33 16.69 -18.87
CA GLY A 132 -18.15 17.88 -19.71
C GLY A 132 -16.70 18.34 -19.91
N LEU A 133 -15.71 17.44 -19.81
CA LEU A 133 -14.30 17.82 -19.93
C LEU A 133 -13.90 17.86 -21.42
N GLU A 134 -13.34 18.96 -21.89
CA GLU A 134 -12.95 19.15 -23.30
C GLU A 134 -11.43 19.23 -23.49
N TYR A 135 -10.95 18.88 -24.68
CA TYR A 135 -9.54 19.03 -25.10
C TYR A 135 -9.46 19.72 -26.47
N TYR A 136 -8.35 20.42 -26.72
CA TYR A 136 -8.06 20.99 -28.04
C TYR A 136 -7.39 19.93 -28.94
N SER A 137 -8.04 19.59 -30.06
CA SER A 137 -7.52 18.64 -31.03
C SER A 137 -6.60 19.35 -32.03
N ALA A 138 -5.29 19.26 -31.82
CA ALA A 138 -4.31 19.92 -32.70
C ALA A 138 -4.42 19.45 -34.18
N SER A 139 -4.79 18.19 -34.43
CA SER A 139 -4.97 17.66 -35.78
C SER A 139 -6.25 18.12 -36.47
N ARG A 140 -7.27 18.54 -35.71
CA ARG A 140 -8.59 18.97 -36.23
C ARG A 140 -8.83 20.48 -36.07
N GLY A 141 -8.02 21.18 -35.28
CA GLY A 141 -8.11 22.61 -35.06
C GLY A 141 -9.29 23.08 -34.20
N GLU A 142 -9.93 22.18 -33.44
CA GLU A 142 -11.17 22.47 -32.71
C GLU A 142 -11.17 21.90 -31.27
N MET A 143 -12.03 22.46 -30.42
CA MET A 143 -12.34 21.90 -29.09
C MET A 143 -13.21 20.66 -29.26
N ARG A 144 -12.93 19.62 -28.48
CA ARG A 144 -13.67 18.35 -28.51
C ARG A 144 -13.92 17.84 -27.10
N LEU A 145 -15.07 17.25 -26.90
CA LEU A 145 -15.41 16.57 -25.66
C LEU A 145 -14.50 15.35 -25.45
N LEU A 146 -13.81 15.32 -24.30
CA LEU A 146 -13.01 14.20 -23.82
C LEU A 146 -13.85 13.27 -22.94
N PHE A 147 -14.61 13.83 -21.99
CA PHE A 147 -15.53 13.09 -21.13
C PHE A 147 -16.91 13.70 -21.20
N GLU A 148 -17.86 12.98 -21.79
CA GLU A 148 -19.28 13.36 -21.74
C GLU A 148 -19.82 13.14 -20.32
N GLU A 149 -19.73 11.91 -19.82
CA GLU A 149 -20.03 11.53 -18.43
C GLU A 149 -19.11 10.38 -17.99
N SER A 150 -18.66 10.40 -16.73
CA SER A 150 -17.90 9.31 -16.12
C SER A 150 -18.68 8.77 -14.92
N TRP A 151 -18.89 7.46 -14.87
CA TRP A 151 -19.71 6.81 -13.84
C TRP A 151 -18.92 5.73 -13.09
N ALA A 152 -19.13 5.63 -11.79
CA ALA A 152 -18.67 4.47 -11.03
C ALA A 152 -19.61 3.30 -11.30
N ILE A 153 -19.07 2.16 -11.72
CA ILE A 153 -19.85 0.93 -11.84
C ILE A 153 -20.12 0.39 -10.42
N ALA A 154 -21.32 0.63 -9.90
CA ALA A 154 -21.73 0.15 -8.58
C ALA A 154 -21.86 -1.39 -8.53
N ASP A 155 -22.31 -1.99 -9.65
CA ASP A 155 -22.42 -3.43 -9.84
C ASP A 155 -22.12 -3.75 -11.31
N VAL A 156 -21.17 -4.67 -11.55
CA VAL A 156 -20.76 -5.12 -12.89
C VAL A 156 -21.93 -5.73 -13.67
N LYS A 157 -22.96 -6.24 -12.98
CA LYS A 157 -24.19 -6.77 -13.58
C LYS A 157 -25.27 -5.71 -13.81
N LYS A 158 -25.13 -4.52 -13.21
CA LYS A 158 -26.08 -3.39 -13.34
C LYS A 158 -25.32 -2.05 -13.41
N PRO A 159 -24.59 -1.79 -14.51
CA PRO A 159 -23.69 -0.65 -14.61
C PRO A 159 -24.39 0.73 -14.61
N LYS A 160 -25.72 0.79 -14.74
CA LYS A 160 -26.51 2.04 -14.77
C LYS A 160 -27.22 2.40 -13.46
N ALA A 161 -27.03 1.66 -12.37
CA ALA A 161 -27.59 2.08 -11.10
C ALA A 161 -26.75 3.23 -10.53
N SER A 162 -27.22 4.46 -10.73
CA SER A 162 -26.68 5.67 -10.11
C SER A 162 -26.76 5.54 -8.58
N LEU A 163 -25.75 6.07 -7.89
CA LEU A 163 -25.79 6.34 -6.45
C LEU A 163 -26.84 7.42 -6.14
#